data_AF-A0A2A4IYL8-F1
#
_entry.id   AF-A0A2A4IYL8-F1
#
_cell.length_a   1.000
_cell.length_b   1.000
_cell.length_c   1.000
_cell.angle_alpha   90.00
_cell.angle_beta   90.00
_cell.angle_gamma   90.00
#
_symmetry.space_group_name_H-M   'P 1'
#
loop_
_entity.id
_entity.type
_entity.pdbx_description
1 polymer ?
#
loop_
_entity_poly.entity_id
_entity_poly.type
_entity_poly.pdbx_seq_one_letter_code
_entity_poly.pdbx_strand_id
1 'polypeptide(L)'
;MHAKQSTFISFLLLNINYHFPLKVKMSATRGLGNLLRLIKNETLARNTQMKSLCETAIRKLLDCACKVNNMKVRWNACYAMGNAMKNEDLFTGFSGWQNLVFSSLCTLAKECKNLKVRINAASALRAPSARAHYGDHYALVWRGVLAAMENVADVDDFNEYKHKDNLTEQLCLTLAHLCCLLTPSDLSDIYDPLVFYYDYAKAMFGQVCQKLPPENTSCLRILQAAKYVTVDLCASNETQMQTLSMLQDVFIWDM
;
A
#
# COMPACT_ATOMS: atom_id res chain seq x y z
N MET A 1 28.14 -10.12 -11.31
CA MET A 1 27.00 -9.18 -11.18
C MET A 1 26.63 -8.93 -9.71
N HIS A 2 26.53 -9.95 -8.87
CA HIS A 2 26.06 -9.84 -7.47
C HIS A 2 26.91 -8.96 -6.54
N ALA A 3 28.25 -9.04 -6.59
CA ALA A 3 29.13 -8.15 -5.82
C ALA A 3 28.94 -6.66 -6.18
N LYS A 4 28.53 -6.35 -7.43
CA LYS A 4 28.22 -4.97 -7.85
C LYS A 4 26.90 -4.47 -7.24
N GLN A 5 25.95 -5.34 -6.95
CA GLN A 5 24.66 -4.96 -6.36
C GLN A 5 24.81 -4.53 -4.90
N SER A 6 25.64 -5.21 -4.09
CA SER A 6 25.86 -4.84 -2.68
C SER A 6 26.60 -3.51 -2.58
N THR A 7 27.63 -3.30 -3.40
CA THR A 7 28.33 -2.00 -3.50
C THR A 7 27.36 -0.89 -3.92
N PHE A 8 26.42 -1.17 -4.82
CA PHE A 8 25.45 -0.19 -5.27
C PHE A 8 24.40 0.15 -4.20
N ILE A 9 23.88 -0.83 -3.43
CA ILE A 9 23.03 -0.54 -2.26
C ILE A 9 23.76 0.36 -1.26
N SER A 10 25.00 0.00 -0.90
CA SER A 10 25.81 0.79 0.02
C SER A 10 26.03 2.21 -0.49
N PHE A 11 26.33 2.38 -1.78
CA PHE A 11 26.46 3.70 -2.41
C PHE A 11 25.16 4.50 -2.31
N LEU A 12 24.01 3.91 -2.62
CA LEU A 12 22.71 4.59 -2.52
C LEU A 12 22.39 4.98 -1.06
N LEU A 13 22.67 4.10 -0.10
CA LEU A 13 22.50 4.39 1.33
C LEU A 13 23.36 5.58 1.78
N LEU A 14 24.62 5.65 1.36
CA LEU A 14 25.49 6.80 1.63
C LEU A 14 24.89 8.10 1.08
N ASN A 15 24.39 8.07 -0.16
CA ASN A 15 23.77 9.24 -0.80
C ASN A 15 22.51 9.74 -0.08
N ILE A 16 21.79 8.85 0.63
CA ILE A 16 20.61 9.24 1.43
C ILE A 16 21.04 9.79 2.80
N ASN A 17 22.07 9.22 3.43
CA ASN A 17 22.47 9.49 4.81
C ASN A 17 23.22 10.82 4.99
N TYR A 18 24.09 11.19 4.07
CA TYR A 18 24.94 12.37 4.22
C TYR A 18 24.26 13.67 3.74
N HIS A 19 24.90 14.83 3.95
CA HIS A 19 24.45 16.15 3.49
C HIS A 19 24.53 16.34 1.96
N PHE A 20 24.08 15.34 1.19
CA PHE A 20 23.94 15.47 -0.25
C PHE A 20 22.74 16.33 -0.64
N PRO A 21 22.79 16.98 -1.82
CA PRO A 21 21.67 17.76 -2.34
C PRO A 21 20.37 16.95 -2.38
N LEU A 22 19.22 17.59 -2.11
CA LEU A 22 17.92 16.93 -2.11
C LEU A 22 17.65 16.16 -3.41
N LYS A 23 18.11 16.66 -4.56
CA LYS A 23 18.01 15.96 -5.85
C LYS A 23 18.69 14.59 -5.84
N VAL A 24 19.88 14.50 -5.25
CA VAL A 24 20.63 13.25 -5.11
C VAL A 24 19.89 12.30 -4.18
N LYS A 25 19.37 12.79 -3.04
CA LYS A 25 18.59 11.98 -2.10
C LYS A 25 17.34 11.38 -2.75
N MET A 26 16.61 12.17 -3.55
CA MET A 26 15.41 11.72 -4.25
C MET A 26 15.71 10.63 -5.28
N SER A 27 16.76 10.81 -6.09
CA SER A 27 17.19 9.80 -7.06
C SER A 27 17.69 8.54 -6.37
N ALA A 28 18.46 8.69 -5.28
CA ALA A 28 18.95 7.56 -4.50
C ALA A 28 17.82 6.74 -3.87
N THR A 29 16.81 7.42 -3.32
CA THR A 29 15.59 6.79 -2.76
C THR A 29 14.88 5.93 -3.80
N ARG A 30 14.68 6.45 -5.02
CA ARG A 30 14.05 5.70 -6.13
C ARG A 30 14.92 4.53 -6.58
N GLY A 31 16.22 4.76 -6.74
CA GLY A 31 17.18 3.72 -7.10
C GLY A 31 17.15 2.56 -6.11
N LEU A 32 17.06 2.87 -4.81
CA LEU A 32 17.03 1.88 -3.74
C LEU A 32 15.77 1.01 -3.81
N GLY A 33 14.59 1.61 -4.01
CA GLY A 33 13.35 0.86 -4.18
C GLY A 33 13.35 -0.05 -5.43
N ASN A 34 13.87 0.45 -6.55
CA ASN A 34 14.01 -0.36 -7.76
C ASN A 34 14.99 -1.52 -7.58
N LEU A 35 16.09 -1.30 -6.87
CA LEU A 35 17.07 -2.34 -6.61
C LEU A 35 16.50 -3.41 -5.69
N LEU A 36 15.85 -3.01 -4.59
CA LEU A 36 15.14 -3.93 -3.70
C LEU A 36 14.09 -4.77 -4.45
N ARG A 37 13.41 -4.19 -5.44
CA ARG A 37 12.45 -4.92 -6.30
C ARG A 37 13.10 -6.05 -7.11
N LEU A 38 14.39 -5.93 -7.44
CA LEU A 38 15.11 -6.84 -8.34
C LEU A 38 16.01 -7.85 -7.61
N ILE A 39 16.18 -7.73 -6.29
CA ILE A 39 17.00 -8.66 -5.51
C ILE A 39 16.29 -9.99 -5.42
N LYS A 40 16.95 -11.06 -5.85
CA LYS A 40 16.41 -12.40 -5.78
C LYS A 40 17.03 -13.24 -4.66
N ASN A 41 16.34 -14.30 -4.24
CA ASN A 41 16.86 -15.27 -3.27
C ASN A 41 18.25 -15.82 -3.61
N GLU A 42 18.58 -16.04 -4.90
CA GLU A 42 19.93 -16.50 -5.26
C GLU A 42 21.00 -15.45 -4.96
N THR A 43 20.65 -14.16 -5.04
CA THR A 43 21.56 -13.07 -4.66
C THR A 43 21.75 -13.02 -3.15
N LEU A 44 20.69 -13.28 -2.37
CA LEU A 44 20.74 -13.33 -0.91
C LEU A 44 21.59 -14.51 -0.43
N ALA A 45 21.40 -15.69 -1.02
CA ALA A 45 22.15 -16.90 -0.68
C ALA A 45 23.66 -16.77 -0.99
N ARG A 46 24.01 -16.07 -2.07
CA ARG A 46 25.41 -15.89 -2.50
C ARG A 46 26.14 -14.76 -1.78
N ASN A 47 25.44 -13.84 -1.12
CA ASN A 47 26.04 -12.71 -0.44
C ASN A 47 25.35 -12.47 0.91
N THR A 48 26.00 -12.95 1.98
CA THR A 48 25.49 -12.87 3.35
C THR A 48 25.27 -11.44 3.83
N GLN A 49 26.03 -10.46 3.32
CA GLN A 49 25.84 -9.04 3.65
C GLN A 49 24.63 -8.43 2.95
N MET A 50 24.11 -9.05 1.88
CA MET A 50 22.98 -8.50 1.14
C MET A 50 21.73 -8.41 2.01
N LYS A 51 21.52 -9.39 2.89
CA LYS A 51 20.36 -9.42 3.78
C LYS A 51 20.35 -8.19 4.70
N SER A 52 21.44 -7.94 5.42
CA SER A 52 21.54 -6.79 6.33
C SER A 52 21.48 -5.44 5.59
N LEU A 53 22.02 -5.37 4.37
CA LEU A 53 21.92 -4.18 3.51
C LEU A 53 20.47 -3.92 3.07
N CYS A 54 19.71 -4.95 2.72
CA CYS A 54 18.30 -4.82 2.35
C CYS A 54 17.45 -4.38 3.54
N GLU A 55 17.66 -4.95 4.72
CA GLU A 55 16.96 -4.53 5.95
C GLU A 55 17.25 -3.06 6.29
N THR A 56 18.52 -2.66 6.16
CA THR A 56 18.95 -1.26 6.34
C THR A 56 18.30 -0.35 5.30
N ALA A 57 18.20 -0.80 4.05
CA ALA A 57 17.55 -0.07 2.97
C ALA A 57 16.05 0.13 3.21
N ILE A 58 15.33 -0.92 3.62
CA ILE A 58 13.92 -0.84 3.98
C ILE A 58 13.73 0.16 5.14
N ARG A 59 14.50 0.02 6.22
CA ARG A 59 14.45 0.95 7.36
C ARG A 59 14.71 2.39 6.93
N LYS A 60 15.69 2.60 6.04
CA LYS A 60 16.04 3.94 5.58
C LYS A 60 14.97 4.56 4.69
N LEU A 61 14.36 3.78 3.80
CA LEU A 61 13.20 4.23 3.02
C LEU A 61 12.05 4.62 3.96
N LEU A 62 11.81 3.85 5.01
CA LEU A 62 10.78 4.16 5.99
C LEU A 62 11.07 5.46 6.75
N ASP A 63 12.32 5.67 7.19
CA ASP A 63 12.75 6.94 7.80
C ASP A 63 12.56 8.13 6.86
N CYS A 64 12.88 7.96 5.57
CA CYS A 64 12.66 8.99 4.56
C CYS A 64 11.17 9.31 4.36
N ALA A 65 10.29 8.31 4.46
CA ALA A 65 8.84 8.49 4.35
C ALA A 65 8.25 9.19 5.58
N CYS A 66 8.75 8.88 6.78
CA CYS A 66 8.14 9.30 8.04
C CYS A 66 8.75 10.59 8.63
N LYS A 67 10.08 10.73 8.59
CA LYS A 67 10.82 11.69 9.43
C LYS A 67 11.41 12.88 8.67
N VAL A 68 11.54 12.79 7.35
CA VAL A 68 12.20 13.85 6.55
C VAL A 68 11.24 15.01 6.28
N ASN A 69 11.69 16.25 6.54
CA ASN A 69 10.88 17.46 6.33
C ASN A 69 10.49 17.74 4.87
N ASN A 70 11.29 17.27 3.90
CA ASN A 70 11.02 17.51 2.48
C ASN A 70 9.93 16.55 1.94
N MET A 71 8.77 17.07 1.58
CA MET A 71 7.64 16.26 1.09
C MET A 71 7.96 15.44 -0.16
N LYS A 72 8.83 15.95 -1.04
CA LYS A 72 9.23 15.23 -2.26
C LYS A 72 10.10 14.01 -1.96
N VAL A 73 10.94 14.10 -0.93
CA VAL A 73 11.66 12.92 -0.42
C VAL A 73 10.68 11.92 0.18
N ARG A 74 9.71 12.38 0.98
CA ARG A 74 8.71 11.50 1.62
C ARG A 74 7.86 10.73 0.61
N TRP A 75 7.28 11.40 -0.39
CA TRP A 75 6.43 10.72 -1.37
C TRP A 75 7.25 9.79 -2.28
N ASN A 76 8.51 10.14 -2.59
CA ASN A 76 9.41 9.26 -3.33
C ASN A 76 9.80 8.02 -2.51
N ALA A 77 9.91 8.16 -1.19
CA ALA A 77 10.18 7.05 -0.29
C ALA A 77 8.99 6.10 -0.19
N CYS A 78 7.75 6.61 -0.13
CA CYS A 78 6.55 5.78 -0.20
C CYS A 78 6.48 5.02 -1.54
N TYR A 79 6.74 5.72 -2.66
CA TYR A 79 6.83 5.09 -3.99
C TYR A 79 7.90 4.00 -4.06
N ALA A 80 9.09 4.28 -3.53
CA ALA A 80 10.19 3.32 -3.48
C ALA A 80 9.87 2.09 -2.61
N MET A 81 9.20 2.30 -1.48
CA MET A 81 8.71 1.22 -0.62
C MET A 81 7.69 0.35 -1.36
N GLY A 82 6.71 0.97 -2.05
CA GLY A 82 5.75 0.25 -2.88
C GLY A 82 6.39 -0.53 -4.02
N ASN A 83 7.52 -0.07 -4.59
CA ASN A 83 8.27 -0.86 -5.55
C ASN A 83 9.03 -2.02 -4.91
N ALA A 84 9.66 -1.81 -3.75
CA ALA A 84 10.35 -2.87 -3.01
C ALA A 84 9.38 -4.01 -2.65
N MET A 85 8.20 -3.67 -2.12
CA MET A 85 7.15 -4.64 -1.73
C MET A 85 6.49 -5.39 -2.90
N LYS A 86 6.88 -5.16 -4.16
CA LYS A 86 6.51 -6.02 -5.29
C LYS A 86 7.42 -7.24 -5.44
N ASN A 87 8.46 -7.33 -4.62
CA ASN A 87 9.38 -8.45 -4.60
C ASN A 87 8.96 -9.46 -3.53
N GLU A 88 8.49 -10.61 -3.98
CA GLU A 88 8.01 -11.70 -3.13
C GLU A 88 9.13 -12.27 -2.23
N ASP A 89 10.37 -12.24 -2.71
CA ASP A 89 11.55 -12.67 -1.94
C ASP A 89 11.79 -11.81 -0.70
N LEU A 90 11.27 -10.57 -0.66
CA LEU A 90 11.35 -9.74 0.56
C LEU A 90 10.45 -10.27 1.68
N PHE A 91 9.35 -10.94 1.35
CA PHE A 91 8.40 -11.46 2.33
C PHE A 91 8.79 -12.84 2.84
N THR A 92 9.49 -13.63 2.03
CA THR A 92 9.95 -14.97 2.39
C THR A 92 11.37 -14.97 2.97
N GLY A 93 12.25 -14.10 2.48
CA GLY A 93 13.66 -14.03 2.90
C GLY A 93 13.93 -13.17 4.15
N PHE A 94 12.96 -12.34 4.56
CA PHE A 94 13.12 -11.34 5.62
C PHE A 94 11.91 -11.29 6.55
N SER A 95 12.16 -11.01 7.82
CA SER A 95 11.13 -10.98 8.87
C SER A 95 11.26 -9.72 9.73
N GLY A 96 10.15 -9.30 10.36
CA GLY A 96 10.13 -8.25 11.37
C GLY A 96 10.06 -6.82 10.83
N TRP A 97 10.19 -6.60 9.52
CA TRP A 97 10.04 -5.27 8.92
C TRP A 97 8.58 -4.94 8.60
N GLN A 98 7.75 -5.96 8.36
CA GLN A 98 6.37 -5.85 7.88
C GLN A 98 5.50 -5.02 8.83
N ASN A 99 5.57 -5.30 10.14
CA ASN A 99 4.78 -4.58 11.14
C ASN A 99 5.04 -3.07 11.12
N LEU A 100 6.32 -2.69 11.08
CA LEU A 100 6.72 -1.28 11.05
C LEU A 100 6.30 -0.61 9.73
N VAL A 101 6.50 -1.28 8.59
CA VAL A 101 6.19 -0.71 7.28
C VAL A 101 4.68 -0.58 7.05
N PHE A 102 3.90 -1.64 7.28
CA PHE A 102 2.45 -1.58 7.09
C PHE A 102 1.79 -0.56 8.01
N SER A 103 2.14 -0.54 9.31
CA SER A 103 1.60 0.44 10.26
C SER A 103 1.93 1.86 9.85
N SER A 104 3.20 2.14 9.51
CA SER A 104 3.62 3.48 9.09
C SER A 104 2.95 3.92 7.79
N LEU A 105 2.80 3.03 6.80
CA LEU A 105 2.12 3.36 5.55
C LEU A 105 0.63 3.64 5.77
N CYS A 106 -0.03 2.92 6.68
CA CYS A 106 -1.41 3.21 7.08
C CYS A 106 -1.51 4.61 7.72
N THR A 107 -0.63 4.93 8.68
CA THR A 107 -0.57 6.27 9.30
C THR A 107 -0.30 7.36 8.26
N LEU A 108 0.64 7.14 7.33
CA LEU A 108 0.94 8.11 6.27
C LEU A 108 -0.22 8.30 5.30
N ALA A 109 -0.94 7.23 4.94
CA ALA A 109 -2.10 7.28 4.06
C ALA A 109 -3.28 8.03 4.72
N LYS A 110 -3.42 7.92 6.05
CA LYS A 110 -4.47 8.57 6.82
C LYS A 110 -4.13 10.03 7.17
N GLU A 111 -2.97 10.30 7.78
CA GLU A 111 -2.75 11.52 8.56
C GLU A 111 -1.78 12.51 7.91
N CYS A 112 -1.06 12.13 6.84
CA CYS A 112 -0.06 13.02 6.26
C CYS A 112 -0.72 14.23 5.58
N LYS A 113 -0.37 15.44 6.03
CA LYS A 113 -0.88 16.70 5.42
C LYS A 113 -0.68 16.79 3.90
N ASN A 114 0.36 16.15 3.37
CA ASN A 114 0.63 16.19 1.94
C ASN A 114 -0.07 15.04 1.19
N LEU A 115 -1.05 15.36 0.34
CA LEU A 115 -1.83 14.36 -0.37
C LEU A 115 -1.00 13.47 -1.30
N LYS A 116 0.12 13.95 -1.88
CA LYS A 116 1.01 13.10 -2.70
C LYS A 116 1.72 12.02 -1.87
N VAL A 117 2.03 12.31 -0.61
CA VAL A 117 2.54 11.28 0.31
C VAL A 117 1.45 10.25 0.58
N ARG A 118 0.22 10.69 0.88
CA ARG A 118 -0.93 9.79 1.11
C ARG A 118 -1.19 8.88 -0.10
N ILE A 119 -1.23 9.45 -1.32
CA ILE A 119 -1.44 8.72 -2.59
C ILE A 119 -0.41 7.60 -2.76
N ASN A 120 0.86 7.91 -2.55
CA ASN A 120 1.93 6.92 -2.70
C ASN A 120 1.94 5.89 -1.55
N ALA A 121 1.55 6.27 -0.34
CA ALA A 121 1.41 5.36 0.79
C ALA A 121 0.27 4.35 0.56
N ALA A 122 -0.92 4.82 0.16
CA ALA A 122 -2.04 3.96 -0.24
C ALA A 122 -1.63 3.01 -1.38
N SER A 123 -1.02 3.56 -2.44
CA SER A 123 -0.51 2.74 -3.55
C SER A 123 0.54 1.71 -3.15
N ALA A 124 1.33 1.97 -2.10
CA ALA A 124 2.30 1.02 -1.59
C ALA A 124 1.62 -0.11 -0.80
N LEU A 125 0.54 0.16 -0.06
CA LEU A 125 -0.21 -0.85 0.70
C LEU A 125 -0.79 -1.97 -0.19
N ARG A 126 -1.09 -1.69 -1.47
CA ARG A 126 -1.52 -2.70 -2.46
C ARG A 126 -0.38 -3.36 -3.25
N ALA A 127 0.88 -3.09 -2.90
CA ALA A 127 2.02 -3.66 -3.62
C ALA A 127 2.18 -5.18 -3.48
N PRO A 128 1.96 -5.80 -2.30
CA PRO A 128 2.02 -7.24 -2.16
C PRO A 128 0.98 -7.95 -3.03
N SER A 129 1.43 -8.93 -3.82
CA SER A 129 0.64 -9.67 -4.82
C SER A 129 -0.24 -10.79 -4.24
N ALA A 130 0.01 -11.22 -3.00
CA ALA A 130 -0.61 -12.40 -2.41
C ALA A 130 -0.99 -12.16 -0.95
N ARG A 131 -2.08 -12.79 -0.50
CA ARG A 131 -2.58 -12.72 0.89
C ARG A 131 -1.52 -13.09 1.92
N ALA A 132 -0.69 -14.10 1.62
CA ALA A 132 0.40 -14.56 2.49
C ALA A 132 1.48 -13.49 2.75
N HIS A 133 1.71 -12.56 1.80
CA HIS A 133 2.71 -11.49 1.97
C HIS A 133 2.27 -10.42 2.98
N TYR A 134 0.97 -10.29 3.24
CA TYR A 134 0.47 -9.49 4.35
C TYR A 134 0.57 -10.23 5.69
N GLY A 135 0.34 -11.56 5.68
CA GLY A 135 0.32 -12.39 6.87
C GLY A 135 -0.67 -11.85 7.91
N ASP A 136 -0.25 -11.79 9.16
CA ASP A 136 -1.07 -11.32 10.29
C ASP A 136 -1.40 -9.81 10.23
N HIS A 137 -0.75 -9.05 9.34
CA HIS A 137 -0.95 -7.61 9.20
C HIS A 137 -2.11 -7.26 8.28
N TYR A 138 -2.76 -8.23 7.66
CA TYR A 138 -3.77 -7.98 6.64
C TYR A 138 -5.00 -7.23 7.19
N ALA A 139 -5.53 -7.65 8.35
CA ALA A 139 -6.62 -6.93 9.02
C ALA A 139 -6.22 -5.51 9.46
N LEU A 140 -4.95 -5.32 9.86
CA LEU A 140 -4.38 -4.01 10.17
C LEU A 140 -4.39 -3.09 8.94
N VAL A 141 -3.97 -3.62 7.78
CA VAL A 141 -3.96 -2.86 6.53
C VAL A 141 -5.38 -2.52 6.09
N TRP A 142 -6.34 -3.45 6.21
CA TRP A 142 -7.77 -3.20 5.98
C TRP A 142 -8.29 -2.03 6.82
N ARG A 143 -8.13 -2.09 8.15
CA ARG A 143 -8.54 -1.03 9.07
C ARG A 143 -7.86 0.30 8.72
N GLY A 144 -6.57 0.27 8.40
CA GLY A 144 -5.81 1.47 8.03
C GLY A 144 -6.29 2.14 6.75
N VAL A 145 -6.65 1.36 5.73
CA VAL A 145 -7.21 1.88 4.47
C VAL A 145 -8.59 2.47 4.69
N LEU A 146 -9.47 1.78 5.42
CA LEU A 146 -10.81 2.27 5.74
C LEU A 146 -10.77 3.57 6.57
N ALA A 147 -9.90 3.64 7.59
CA ALA A 147 -9.69 4.87 8.36
C ALA A 147 -9.11 6.02 7.51
N ALA A 148 -8.31 5.70 6.48
CA ALA A 148 -7.85 6.70 5.54
C ALA A 148 -8.98 7.19 4.61
N MET A 149 -9.95 6.34 4.26
CA MET A 149 -11.14 6.72 3.48
C MET A 149 -12.02 7.70 4.25
N GLU A 150 -12.35 7.39 5.51
CA GLU A 150 -13.05 8.32 6.43
C GLU A 150 -12.33 9.67 6.44
N ASN A 151 -11.02 9.67 6.72
CA ASN A 151 -10.29 10.92 6.84
C ASN A 151 -10.27 11.77 5.55
N VAL A 152 -10.29 11.16 4.35
CA VAL A 152 -10.37 11.92 3.09
C VAL A 152 -11.71 12.60 2.93
N ALA A 153 -12.80 11.99 3.40
CA ALA A 153 -14.14 12.58 3.34
C ALA A 153 -14.15 13.96 4.03
N ASP A 154 -13.46 14.08 5.17
CA ASP A 154 -13.38 15.30 5.99
C ASP A 154 -12.41 16.38 5.48
N VAL A 155 -11.67 16.15 4.37
CA VAL A 155 -10.71 17.14 3.85
C VAL A 155 -11.42 18.20 3.01
N ASP A 156 -11.64 19.38 3.59
CA ASP A 156 -12.15 20.57 2.90
C ASP A 156 -11.00 21.52 2.49
N ASP A 157 -10.30 21.19 1.41
CA ASP A 157 -9.35 22.12 0.76
C ASP A 157 -9.60 22.19 -0.75
N PHE A 158 -10.21 23.30 -1.16
CA PHE A 158 -10.57 23.59 -2.56
C PHE A 158 -9.34 23.68 -3.47
N ASN A 159 -8.14 23.98 -2.96
CA ASN A 159 -6.93 24.10 -3.77
C ASN A 159 -6.31 22.76 -4.15
N GLU A 160 -6.70 21.66 -3.48
CA GLU A 160 -6.12 20.34 -3.70
C GLU A 160 -7.10 19.32 -4.31
N TYR A 161 -8.24 19.75 -4.88
CA TYR A 161 -9.31 18.87 -5.38
C TYR A 161 -8.81 17.75 -6.30
N LYS A 162 -7.90 18.06 -7.26
CA LYS A 162 -7.32 17.04 -8.16
C LYS A 162 -6.50 15.97 -7.41
N HIS A 163 -5.82 16.36 -6.34
CA HIS A 163 -5.07 15.42 -5.50
C HIS A 163 -5.99 14.64 -4.56
N LYS A 164 -7.08 15.24 -4.08
CA LYS A 164 -8.14 14.56 -3.33
C LYS A 164 -8.81 13.46 -4.18
N ASP A 165 -9.20 13.78 -5.42
CA ASP A 165 -9.79 12.81 -6.35
C ASP A 165 -8.84 11.63 -6.63
N ASN A 166 -7.56 11.91 -6.89
CA ASN A 166 -6.58 10.84 -7.10
C ASN A 166 -6.36 9.99 -5.82
N LEU A 167 -6.32 10.62 -4.65
CA LEU A 167 -6.21 9.87 -3.39
C LEU A 167 -7.41 8.95 -3.17
N THR A 168 -8.62 9.46 -3.40
CA THR A 168 -9.89 8.73 -3.35
C THR A 168 -9.84 7.50 -4.26
N GLU A 169 -9.44 7.69 -5.52
CA GLU A 169 -9.25 6.60 -6.48
C GLU A 169 -8.20 5.58 -5.98
N GLN A 170 -7.03 6.03 -5.49
CA GLN A 170 -6.00 5.12 -5.00
C GLN A 170 -6.45 4.33 -3.76
N LEU A 171 -7.27 4.91 -2.88
CA LEU A 171 -7.82 4.20 -1.72
C LEU A 171 -8.83 3.13 -2.16
N CYS A 172 -9.77 3.46 -3.07
CA CYS A 172 -10.69 2.48 -3.65
C CYS A 172 -9.94 1.34 -4.32
N LEU A 173 -8.91 1.62 -5.11
CA LEU A 173 -8.10 0.58 -5.75
C LEU A 173 -7.29 -0.25 -4.75
N THR A 174 -6.88 0.35 -3.63
CA THR A 174 -6.19 -0.37 -2.57
C THR A 174 -7.14 -1.30 -1.87
N LEU A 175 -8.34 -0.85 -1.50
CA LEU A 175 -9.36 -1.72 -0.89
C LEU A 175 -9.83 -2.82 -1.86
N ALA A 176 -10.07 -2.49 -3.14
CA ALA A 176 -10.42 -3.48 -4.16
C ALA A 176 -9.34 -4.56 -4.33
N HIS A 177 -8.06 -4.16 -4.33
CA HIS A 177 -6.95 -5.12 -4.33
C HIS A 177 -6.98 -6.03 -3.11
N LEU A 178 -7.23 -5.47 -1.92
CA LEU A 178 -7.38 -6.28 -0.72
C LEU A 178 -8.57 -7.23 -0.86
N CYS A 179 -9.74 -6.78 -1.31
CA CYS A 179 -10.91 -7.64 -1.56
C CYS A 179 -10.57 -8.87 -2.41
N CYS A 180 -9.83 -8.70 -3.51
CA CYS A 180 -9.40 -9.81 -4.39
C CYS A 180 -8.49 -10.85 -3.72
N LEU A 181 -7.95 -10.55 -2.54
CA LEU A 181 -7.06 -11.42 -1.77
C LEU A 181 -7.73 -11.99 -0.51
N LEU A 182 -9.00 -11.64 -0.24
CA LEU A 182 -9.71 -12.13 0.94
C LEU A 182 -9.79 -13.65 0.93
N THR A 183 -9.65 -14.25 2.10
CA THR A 183 -10.02 -15.63 2.36
C THR A 183 -11.23 -15.67 3.30
N PRO A 184 -12.00 -16.77 3.36
CA PRO A 184 -13.14 -16.87 4.28
C PRO A 184 -12.78 -16.56 5.74
N SER A 185 -11.58 -16.95 6.20
CA SER A 185 -11.13 -16.64 7.56
C SER A 185 -10.97 -15.15 7.83
N ASP A 186 -10.60 -14.36 6.81
CA ASP A 186 -10.38 -12.91 6.97
C ASP A 186 -11.68 -12.13 7.23
N LEU A 187 -12.83 -12.67 6.77
CA LEU A 187 -14.13 -12.00 6.88
C LEU A 187 -14.52 -11.69 8.34
N SER A 188 -14.15 -12.56 9.27
CA SER A 188 -14.39 -12.32 10.69
C SER A 188 -13.47 -11.22 11.24
N ASP A 189 -12.20 -11.21 10.83
CA ASP A 189 -11.20 -10.25 11.33
C ASP A 189 -11.47 -8.81 10.86
N ILE A 190 -12.14 -8.65 9.72
CA ILE A 190 -12.47 -7.34 9.15
C ILE A 190 -13.89 -6.87 9.47
N TYR A 191 -14.70 -7.65 10.20
CA TYR A 191 -16.10 -7.31 10.47
C TYR A 191 -16.23 -5.95 11.19
N ASP A 192 -15.63 -5.82 12.37
CA ASP A 192 -15.70 -4.58 13.17
C ASP A 192 -15.22 -3.33 12.40
N PRO A 193 -14.04 -3.32 11.75
CA PRO A 193 -13.62 -2.15 11.00
C PRO A 193 -14.51 -1.88 9.78
N LEU A 194 -15.03 -2.91 9.12
CA LEU A 194 -15.96 -2.72 8.00
C LEU A 194 -17.26 -2.07 8.47
N VAL A 195 -17.86 -2.56 9.57
CA VAL A 195 -19.07 -1.97 10.17
C VAL A 195 -18.86 -0.50 10.50
N PHE A 196 -17.73 -0.18 11.13
CA PHE A 196 -17.45 1.19 11.55
C PHE A 196 -17.25 2.16 10.37
N TYR A 197 -16.61 1.71 9.29
CA TYR A 197 -16.25 2.57 8.15
C TYR A 197 -17.13 2.37 6.90
N TYR A 198 -18.21 1.60 7.03
CA TYR A 198 -19.04 1.15 5.91
C TYR A 198 -19.55 2.29 5.03
N ASP A 199 -20.15 3.33 5.63
CA ASP A 199 -20.76 4.44 4.88
C ASP A 199 -19.71 5.21 4.07
N TYR A 200 -18.52 5.41 4.65
CA TYR A 200 -17.40 6.07 3.97
C TYR A 200 -16.91 5.25 2.79
N ALA A 201 -16.77 3.94 2.95
CA ALA A 201 -16.37 3.06 1.85
C ALA A 201 -17.41 3.08 0.73
N LYS A 202 -18.71 2.89 1.05
CA LYS A 202 -19.79 2.88 0.06
C LYS A 202 -19.89 4.20 -0.71
N ALA A 203 -19.90 5.33 -0.01
CA ALA A 203 -19.93 6.64 -0.64
C ALA A 203 -18.72 6.88 -1.56
N MET A 204 -17.53 6.48 -1.11
CA MET A 204 -16.30 6.67 -1.87
C MET A 204 -16.25 5.83 -3.15
N PHE A 205 -16.66 4.55 -3.09
CA PHE A 205 -16.77 3.72 -4.30
C PHE A 205 -17.81 4.27 -5.27
N GLY A 206 -18.99 4.66 -4.80
CA GLY A 206 -20.00 5.31 -5.64
C GLY A 206 -19.45 6.54 -6.37
N GLN A 207 -18.76 7.44 -5.65
CA GLN A 207 -18.17 8.64 -6.23
C GLN A 207 -17.11 8.32 -7.31
N VAL A 208 -16.19 7.38 -7.03
CA VAL A 208 -15.12 7.02 -7.97
C VAL A 208 -15.71 6.41 -9.23
N CYS A 209 -16.69 5.53 -9.10
CA CYS A 209 -17.19 4.75 -10.22
C CYS A 209 -18.14 5.53 -11.13
N GLN A 210 -18.87 6.52 -10.61
CA GLN A 210 -19.60 7.49 -11.43
C GLN A 210 -18.67 8.37 -12.28
N LYS A 211 -17.43 8.59 -11.83
CA LYS A 211 -16.45 9.44 -12.52
C LYS A 211 -15.61 8.68 -13.56
N LEU A 212 -15.41 7.37 -13.38
CA LEU A 212 -14.52 6.58 -14.23
C LEU A 212 -15.25 5.98 -15.43
N PRO A 213 -14.70 6.08 -16.66
CA PRO A 213 -15.28 5.37 -17.79
C PRO A 213 -15.10 3.85 -17.62
N PRO A 214 -16.00 3.02 -18.20
CA PRO A 214 -15.95 1.56 -18.06
C PRO A 214 -14.62 0.92 -18.48
N GLU A 215 -13.94 1.49 -19.47
CA GLU A 215 -12.67 1.00 -20.01
C GLU A 215 -11.46 1.40 -19.16
N ASN A 216 -11.65 2.24 -18.14
CA ASN A 216 -10.57 2.68 -17.27
C ASN A 216 -9.97 1.49 -16.50
N THR A 217 -8.64 1.37 -16.50
CA THR A 217 -7.95 0.29 -15.78
C THR A 217 -8.33 0.23 -14.30
N SER A 218 -8.56 1.37 -13.66
CA SER A 218 -9.02 1.46 -12.29
C SER A 218 -10.43 0.87 -12.13
N CYS A 219 -11.36 1.21 -13.03
CA CYS A 219 -12.71 0.63 -13.05
C CYS A 219 -12.66 -0.89 -13.19
N LEU A 220 -11.86 -1.42 -14.14
CA LEU A 220 -11.69 -2.86 -14.35
C LEU A 220 -11.18 -3.59 -13.09
N ARG A 221 -10.28 -2.97 -12.33
CA ARG A 221 -9.77 -3.54 -11.07
C ARG A 221 -10.83 -3.57 -9.97
N ILE A 222 -11.67 -2.54 -9.90
CA ILE A 222 -12.77 -2.50 -8.94
C ILE A 222 -13.83 -3.54 -9.32
N LEU A 223 -14.18 -3.66 -10.60
CA LEU A 223 -15.11 -4.71 -11.08
C LEU A 223 -14.58 -6.12 -10.82
N GLN A 224 -13.26 -6.34 -10.92
CA GLN A 224 -12.66 -7.61 -10.54
C GLN A 224 -12.89 -7.93 -9.05
N ALA A 225 -12.76 -6.94 -8.17
CA ALA A 225 -13.03 -7.09 -6.74
C ALA A 225 -14.51 -7.36 -6.46
N ALA A 226 -15.41 -6.63 -7.12
CA ALA A 226 -16.85 -6.84 -7.03
C ALA A 226 -17.23 -8.28 -7.41
N LYS A 227 -16.69 -8.76 -8.55
CA LYS A 227 -16.88 -10.14 -8.99
C LYS A 227 -16.38 -11.14 -7.94
N TYR A 228 -15.17 -10.96 -7.44
CA TYR A 228 -14.58 -11.88 -6.46
C TYR A 228 -15.44 -11.99 -5.19
N VAL A 229 -15.83 -10.86 -4.63
CA VAL A 229 -16.68 -10.78 -3.41
C VAL A 229 -18.09 -11.35 -3.65
N THR A 230 -18.62 -11.23 -4.86
CA THR A 230 -20.00 -11.68 -5.16
C THR A 230 -20.07 -13.17 -5.52
N VAL A 231 -19.07 -13.66 -6.25
CA VAL A 231 -19.13 -14.96 -6.92
C VAL A 231 -18.17 -15.97 -6.31
N ASP A 232 -16.96 -15.54 -5.94
CA ASP A 232 -15.86 -16.46 -5.63
C ASP A 232 -15.63 -16.63 -4.11
N LEU A 233 -16.03 -15.65 -3.29
CA LEU A 233 -15.82 -15.66 -1.84
C LEU A 233 -17.04 -16.24 -1.10
N CYS A 234 -16.80 -17.24 -0.24
CA CYS A 234 -17.84 -17.90 0.54
C CYS A 234 -17.72 -17.61 2.03
N ALA A 235 -18.85 -17.47 2.71
CA ALA A 235 -18.96 -17.37 4.16
C ALA A 235 -19.35 -18.72 4.77
N SER A 236 -18.83 -19.02 5.97
CA SER A 236 -19.08 -20.29 6.68
C SER A 236 -19.82 -20.13 8.01
N ASN A 237 -20.00 -18.89 8.48
CA ASN A 237 -20.71 -18.58 9.73
C ASN A 237 -21.45 -17.24 9.61
N GLU A 238 -22.26 -16.91 10.62
CA GLU A 238 -23.12 -15.72 10.62
C GLU A 238 -22.34 -14.41 10.47
N THR A 239 -21.27 -14.22 11.25
CA THR A 239 -20.43 -13.02 11.15
C THR A 239 -19.83 -12.87 9.76
N GLN A 240 -19.33 -13.96 9.16
CA GLN A 240 -18.79 -13.92 7.80
C GLN A 240 -19.86 -13.60 6.76
N MET A 241 -21.09 -14.12 6.91
CA MET A 241 -22.21 -13.80 6.01
C MET A 241 -22.56 -12.31 6.10
N GLN A 242 -22.57 -11.74 7.30
CA GLN A 242 -22.81 -10.31 7.50
C GLN A 242 -21.70 -9.47 6.86
N THR A 243 -20.42 -9.78 7.11
CA THR A 243 -19.29 -9.08 6.47
C THR A 243 -19.39 -9.16 4.94
N LEU A 244 -19.67 -10.35 4.40
CA LEU A 244 -19.75 -10.57 2.96
C LEU A 244 -20.89 -9.76 2.33
N SER A 245 -22.07 -9.75 2.97
CA SER A 245 -23.22 -8.95 2.52
C SER A 245 -22.90 -7.47 2.49
N MET A 246 -22.18 -6.95 3.50
CA MET A 246 -21.76 -5.54 3.53
C MET A 246 -20.77 -5.22 2.41
N LEU A 247 -19.80 -6.11 2.15
CA LEU A 247 -18.85 -5.93 1.05
C LEU A 247 -19.55 -5.94 -0.31
N GLN A 248 -20.49 -6.87 -0.54
CA GLN A 248 -21.28 -6.92 -1.77
C GLN A 248 -22.02 -5.60 -2.01
N ASP A 249 -22.62 -5.04 -0.96
CA ASP A 249 -23.36 -3.79 -1.03
C ASP A 249 -22.47 -2.55 -1.22
N VAL A 250 -21.21 -2.56 -0.78
CA VAL A 250 -20.21 -1.53 -1.16
C VAL A 250 -19.97 -1.51 -2.68
N PHE A 251 -20.16 -2.64 -3.37
CA PHE A 251 -20.01 -2.75 -4.82
C PHE A 251 -21.32 -2.55 -5.61
N ILE A 252 -22.44 -2.23 -4.95
CA ILE A 252 -23.70 -1.87 -5.61
C ILE A 252 -23.72 -0.35 -5.80
N TRP A 253 -23.63 0.10 -7.06
CA TRP A 253 -23.62 1.51 -7.41
C TRP A 253 -24.70 1.78 -8.45
N ASP A 254 -25.40 2.91 -8.31
CA ASP A 254 -26.27 3.41 -9.36
C ASP A 254 -25.37 3.91 -10.51
N MET A 255 -25.38 3.18 -11.64
CA MET A 255 -24.70 3.52 -12.89
C MET A 255 -25.54 4.50 -13.72
#